data_AF-A0A942VAB2-F1
#
_entry.id   AF-A0A942VAB2-F1
#
_cell.length_a   1.000
_cell.length_b   1.000
_cell.length_c   1.000
_cell.angle_alpha   90.00
_cell.angle_beta   90.00
_cell.angle_gamma   90.00
#
_symmetry.space_group_name_H-M   'P 1'
#
loop_
_entity.id
_entity.type
_entity.pdbx_description
1 polymer ?
#
loop_
_entity_poly.entity_id
_entity_poly.type
_entity_poly.pdbx_seq_one_letter_code
_entity_poly.pdbx_strand_id
1 'polypeptide(L)'
;MVKRLDCDLNFKHSKGRRVISRRLSDRRLWQNIEDYGLQKAAYCLTRGYAFLCWGGNTRAVIWREVRGAYVEPYSNFSDETLAFLSRCKQDYLRWCAHCEAYNLNYRAVMDVLYFGKSLSDVDKSHGRRHGWGHRTVIEALLLYRK
;
A
#
# COMPACT_ATOMS: atom_id res chain seq x y z
N MET A 1 -12.20 27.86 10.33
CA MET A 1 -13.20 27.10 9.55
C MET A 1 -12.45 26.13 8.65
N VAL A 2 -12.23 24.89 9.11
CA VAL A 2 -11.38 23.90 8.41
C VAL A 2 -12.21 23.24 7.31
N LYS A 3 -11.88 23.51 6.05
CA LYS A 3 -12.50 22.86 4.89
C LYS A 3 -12.10 21.38 4.90
N ARG A 4 -13.08 20.49 5.09
CA ARG A 4 -12.94 19.05 4.78
C ARG A 4 -12.62 18.93 3.30
N LEU A 5 -11.47 18.35 2.98
CA LEU A 5 -11.19 17.81 1.65
C LEU A 5 -11.94 16.49 1.55
N ASP A 6 -13.19 16.57 1.10
CA ASP A 6 -13.97 15.41 0.68
C ASP A 6 -13.36 14.89 -0.63
N CYS A 7 -12.71 13.74 -0.56
CA CYS A 7 -12.15 13.07 -1.73
C CYS A 7 -13.28 12.34 -2.47
N ASP A 8 -13.93 13.03 -3.39
CA ASP A 8 -14.91 12.46 -4.32
C ASP A 8 -14.23 11.46 -5.27
N LEU A 9 -14.37 10.17 -4.97
CA LEU A 9 -13.90 9.06 -5.80
C LEU A 9 -15.01 8.61 -6.77
N ASN A 10 -15.23 9.38 -7.84
CA ASN A 10 -16.12 8.97 -8.93
C ASN A 10 -15.43 7.97 -9.87
N PHE A 11 -15.67 6.66 -9.68
CA PHE A 11 -15.16 5.58 -10.52
C PHE A 11 -16.08 5.30 -11.73
N LYS A 12 -15.61 5.60 -12.94
CA LYS A 12 -16.27 5.14 -14.19
C LYS A 12 -15.76 3.76 -14.60
N HIS A 13 -16.66 2.79 -14.72
CA HIS A 13 -16.34 1.43 -15.18
C HIS A 13 -16.22 1.37 -16.71
N SER A 14 -14.99 1.20 -17.23
CA SER A 14 -14.76 0.81 -18.62
C SER A 14 -14.76 -0.72 -18.76
N LYS A 15 -15.66 -1.22 -19.61
CA LYS A 15 -15.87 -2.64 -19.90
C LYS A 15 -14.72 -3.20 -20.76
N GLY A 16 -14.21 -4.37 -20.37
CA GLY A 16 -13.33 -5.21 -21.20
C GLY A 16 -11.93 -5.44 -20.64
N ARG A 17 -11.79 -6.27 -19.59
CA ARG A 17 -10.48 -6.80 -19.15
C ARG A 17 -10.61 -8.23 -18.64
N ARG A 18 -9.68 -9.11 -19.03
CA ARG A 18 -9.54 -10.48 -18.47
C ARG A 18 -9.39 -10.38 -16.95
N VAL A 19 -10.34 -10.95 -16.22
CA VAL A 19 -10.32 -11.06 -14.76
C VAL A 19 -9.19 -12.03 -14.41
N ILE A 20 -8.04 -11.52 -13.97
CA ILE A 20 -7.06 -12.35 -13.26
C ILE A 20 -7.78 -12.77 -11.97
N SER A 21 -8.28 -14.00 -11.96
CA SER A 21 -8.92 -14.58 -10.78
C SER A 21 -7.89 -14.62 -9.65
N ARG A 22 -7.90 -13.58 -8.80
CA ARG A 22 -7.12 -13.58 -7.56
C ARG A 22 -7.58 -14.77 -6.73
N ARG A 23 -6.62 -15.50 -6.15
CA ARG A 23 -6.92 -16.63 -5.26
C ARG A 23 -7.82 -16.15 -4.13
N LEU A 24 -8.66 -17.04 -3.60
CA LEU A 24 -9.67 -16.70 -2.59
C LEU A 24 -9.04 -15.98 -1.37
N SER A 25 -7.83 -16.38 -0.97
CA SER A 25 -7.06 -15.75 0.11
C SER A 25 -6.73 -14.29 -0.17
N ASP A 26 -6.30 -13.97 -1.39
CA ASP A 26 -5.91 -12.61 -1.77
C ASP A 26 -7.16 -11.72 -1.84
N ARG A 27 -8.28 -12.24 -2.34
CA ARG A 27 -9.57 -11.52 -2.30
C ARG A 27 -10.02 -11.20 -0.88
N ARG A 28 -9.93 -12.17 0.03
CA ARG A 28 -10.27 -11.97 1.45
C ARG A 28 -9.41 -10.91 2.12
N LEU A 29 -8.12 -10.84 1.81
CA LEU A 29 -7.27 -9.76 2.32
C LEU A 29 -7.79 -8.39 1.92
N TRP A 30 -8.12 -8.21 0.63
CA TRP A 30 -8.62 -6.93 0.13
C TRP A 30 -9.97 -6.57 0.76
N GLN A 31 -10.86 -7.54 0.91
CA GLN A 31 -12.12 -7.36 1.61
C GLN A 31 -11.89 -6.91 3.06
N ASN A 32 -10.98 -7.56 3.80
CA ASN A 32 -10.68 -7.19 5.18
C ASN A 32 -10.07 -5.78 5.29
N ILE A 33 -9.22 -5.38 4.34
CA ILE A 33 -8.68 -4.01 4.29
C ILE A 33 -9.83 -3.00 4.11
N GLU A 34 -10.82 -3.35 3.30
CA GLU A 34 -12.00 -2.49 3.09
C GLU A 34 -12.91 -2.45 4.31
N ASP A 35 -13.28 -3.62 4.85
CA ASP A 35 -14.18 -3.78 5.99
C ASP A 35 -13.62 -3.10 7.26
N TYR A 36 -12.30 -3.12 7.44
CA TYR A 36 -11.64 -2.47 8.59
C TYR A 36 -11.29 -0.99 8.36
N GLY A 37 -11.60 -0.43 7.18
CA GLY A 37 -11.31 0.97 6.86
C GLY A 37 -9.80 1.27 6.73
N LEU A 38 -9.00 0.28 6.31
CA LEU A 38 -7.53 0.35 6.26
C LEU A 38 -7.00 0.86 4.92
N GLN A 39 -7.87 1.24 3.97
CA GLN A 39 -7.48 1.68 2.63
C GLN A 39 -6.58 2.93 2.68
N LYS A 40 -6.91 3.89 3.56
CA LYS A 40 -6.11 5.12 3.72
C LYS A 40 -4.71 4.81 4.26
N ALA A 41 -4.61 3.92 5.25
CA ALA A 41 -3.33 3.46 5.79
C ALA A 41 -2.48 2.79 4.71
N ALA A 42 -3.05 1.82 4.00
CA ALA A 42 -2.39 1.15 2.89
C ALA A 42 -1.92 2.14 1.81
N TYR A 43 -2.76 3.12 1.46
CA TYR A 43 -2.41 4.17 0.50
C TYR A 43 -1.25 5.04 0.97
N CYS A 44 -1.33 5.61 2.17
CA CYS A 44 -0.29 6.48 2.72
C CYS A 44 1.05 5.75 2.85
N LEU A 45 1.04 4.52 3.38
CA LEU A 45 2.25 3.72 3.52
C LEU A 45 2.89 3.39 2.16
N THR A 46 2.08 2.99 1.17
CA THR A 46 2.58 2.69 -0.18
C THR A 46 3.16 3.93 -0.85
N ARG A 47 2.54 5.11 -0.68
CA ARG A 47 3.06 6.38 -1.21
C ARG A 47 4.34 6.83 -0.49
N GLY A 48 4.40 6.66 0.83
CA GLY A 48 5.59 6.96 1.62
C GLY A 48 6.77 6.08 1.24
N TYR A 49 6.54 4.78 1.10
CA TYR A 49 7.55 3.83 0.63
C TYR A 49 8.00 4.15 -0.81
N ALA A 50 7.07 4.40 -1.73
CA ALA A 50 7.39 4.82 -3.09
C ALA A 50 8.29 6.07 -3.11
N PHE A 51 7.94 7.06 -2.28
CA PHE A 51 8.69 8.30 -2.17
C PHE A 51 10.08 8.10 -1.56
N LEU A 52 10.23 7.15 -0.64
CA LEU A 52 11.52 6.74 -0.07
C LEU A 52 12.40 6.01 -1.11
N CYS A 53 11.85 5.03 -1.82
CA CYS A 53 12.56 4.24 -2.84
C CYS A 53 13.01 5.08 -4.03
N TRP A 54 12.42 6.25 -4.23
CA TRP A 54 12.73 7.12 -5.35
C TRP A 54 14.08 7.86 -5.24
N GLY A 55 14.84 7.69 -4.15
CA GLY A 55 16.24 8.14 -4.03
C GLY A 55 17.25 7.43 -4.97
N GLY A 56 16.86 7.08 -6.19
CA GLY A 56 17.66 6.40 -7.21
C GLY A 56 16.89 5.29 -7.93
N ASN A 57 16.17 5.63 -9.00
CA ASN A 57 15.71 4.70 -10.06
C ASN A 57 14.99 3.40 -9.61
N THR A 58 13.81 3.48 -9.00
CA THR A 58 12.90 2.31 -9.01
C THR A 58 11.44 2.65 -9.23
N ARG A 59 10.84 1.92 -10.18
CA ARG A 59 9.44 1.99 -10.62
C ARG A 59 8.51 1.60 -9.47
N ALA A 60 7.72 2.56 -8.97
CA ALA A 60 6.63 2.32 -8.04
C ALA A 60 5.34 1.98 -8.76
N VAL A 61 4.70 0.87 -8.38
CA VAL A 61 3.39 0.45 -8.88
C VAL A 61 2.31 1.17 -8.08
N ILE A 62 1.53 2.04 -8.73
CA ILE A 62 0.49 2.85 -8.08
C ILE A 62 -0.79 2.03 -7.91
N TRP A 63 -1.39 2.13 -6.72
CA TRP A 63 -2.34 1.17 -6.17
C TRP A 63 -3.80 1.31 -6.64
N ARG A 64 -4.07 1.82 -7.83
CA ARG A 64 -5.44 1.77 -8.39
C ARG A 64 -5.52 1.73 -9.93
N GLU A 65 -4.40 1.88 -10.63
CA GLU A 65 -4.29 1.71 -12.08
C GLU A 65 -2.89 1.17 -12.47
N VAL A 66 -2.82 0.35 -13.52
CA VAL A 66 -1.70 0.16 -14.47
C VAL A 66 -0.65 -0.97 -14.25
N ARG A 67 -0.72 -2.00 -15.11
CA ARG A 67 0.45 -2.61 -15.76
C ARG A 67 1.09 -1.53 -16.63
N GLY A 68 2.22 -0.95 -16.20
CA GLY A 68 2.89 0.17 -16.89
C GLY A 68 2.85 1.48 -16.10
N ALA A 69 3.54 1.53 -14.95
CA ALA A 69 3.61 2.76 -14.16
C ALA A 69 4.41 3.84 -14.93
N TYR A 70 3.70 4.87 -15.39
CA TYR A 70 4.31 6.16 -15.72
C TYR A 70 4.44 6.92 -14.39
N VAL A 71 5.67 7.12 -13.94
CA VAL A 71 5.96 8.06 -12.86
C VAL A 71 6.10 9.42 -13.54
N GLU A 72 5.21 10.36 -13.26
CA GLU A 72 5.44 11.73 -13.71
C GLU A 72 6.78 12.24 -13.14
N PRO A 73 7.64 12.84 -13.98
CA PRO A 73 8.88 13.44 -13.51
C PRO A 73 8.58 14.49 -12.44
N TYR A 74 9.45 14.59 -11.42
CA TYR A 74 9.28 15.44 -10.23
C TYR A 74 9.00 16.91 -10.56
N SER A 75 9.42 17.35 -11.76
CA SER A 75 9.17 18.66 -12.34
C SER A 75 7.69 19.04 -12.43
N ASN A 76 6.77 18.08 -12.28
CA ASN A 76 5.33 18.30 -12.48
C ASN A 76 4.52 18.25 -11.17
N PHE A 77 5.15 18.01 -10.00
CA PHE A 77 4.42 18.00 -8.74
C PHE A 77 4.28 19.39 -8.14
N SER A 78 3.06 19.72 -7.72
CA SER A 78 2.80 20.91 -6.91
C SER A 78 3.45 20.78 -5.52
N ASP A 79 3.72 21.91 -4.87
CA ASP A 79 4.23 21.97 -3.50
C ASP A 79 3.33 21.21 -2.51
N GLU A 80 2.02 21.26 -2.72
CA GLU A 80 1.03 20.52 -1.93
C GLU A 80 1.21 19.01 -2.05
N THR A 81 1.49 18.52 -3.25
CA THR A 81 1.76 17.10 -3.53
C THR A 81 3.07 16.68 -2.86
N LEU A 82 4.12 17.51 -2.95
CA LEU A 82 5.39 17.26 -2.28
C LEU A 82 5.24 17.22 -0.76
N ALA A 83 4.51 18.16 -0.19
CA ALA A 83 4.23 18.20 1.24
C ALA A 83 3.45 16.96 1.69
N PHE A 84 2.47 16.50 0.90
CA PHE A 84 1.75 15.26 1.16
C PHE A 84 2.66 14.03 1.12
N LEU A 85 3.47 13.86 0.08
CA LEU A 85 4.39 12.74 -0.05
C LEU A 85 5.45 12.71 1.06
N SER A 86 5.95 13.88 1.45
CA SER A 86 6.86 14.04 2.58
C SER A 86 6.21 13.55 3.88
N ARG A 87 4.95 13.93 4.16
CA ARG A 87 4.20 13.41 5.31
C ARG A 87 4.05 11.88 5.24
N CYS A 88 3.64 11.33 4.09
CA CYS A 88 3.50 9.89 3.93
C CYS A 88 4.81 9.14 4.15
N LYS A 89 5.95 9.68 3.73
CA LYS A 89 7.27 9.10 4.02
C LYS A 89 7.55 9.10 5.52
N GLN A 90 7.29 10.20 6.21
CA GLN A 90 7.48 10.25 7.67
C GLN A 90 6.55 9.30 8.40
N ASP A 91 5.31 9.16 7.94
CA ASP A 91 4.35 8.20 8.50
C ASP A 91 4.80 6.76 8.25
N TYR A 92 5.33 6.46 7.06
CA TYR A 92 5.92 5.16 6.74
C TYR A 92 7.09 4.82 7.66
N LEU A 93 8.04 5.75 7.84
CA LEU A 93 9.22 5.52 8.69
C LEU A 93 8.84 5.31 10.16
N ARG A 94 7.91 6.13 10.68
CA ARG A 94 7.36 5.95 12.03
C ARG A 94 6.66 4.60 12.18
N TRP A 95 5.82 4.25 11.21
CA TRP A 95 5.14 2.96 11.19
C TRP A 95 6.12 1.78 11.14
N CYS A 96 7.22 1.86 10.39
CA CYS A 96 8.27 0.84 10.41
C CYS A 96 8.85 0.65 11.81
N ALA A 97 9.17 1.73 12.52
CA ALA A 97 9.67 1.66 13.90
C ALA A 97 8.63 1.03 14.85
N HIS A 98 7.34 1.34 14.68
CA HIS A 98 6.28 0.66 15.42
C HIS A 98 6.22 -0.82 15.07
N CYS A 99 6.25 -1.20 13.80
CA CYS A 99 6.27 -2.61 13.41
C CYS A 99 7.44 -3.36 14.04
N GLU A 100 8.64 -2.76 14.09
CA GLU A 100 9.80 -3.36 14.76
C GLU A 100 9.56 -3.56 16.26
N ALA A 101 9.00 -2.55 16.96
CA ALA A 101 8.67 -2.66 18.38
C ALA A 101 7.64 -3.76 18.69
N TYR A 102 6.73 -4.05 17.76
CA TYR A 102 5.73 -5.12 17.88
C TYR A 102 6.13 -6.43 17.19
N ASN A 103 7.39 -6.56 16.73
CA ASN A 103 7.91 -7.72 16.02
C ASN A 103 7.08 -8.12 14.77
N LEU A 104 6.54 -7.11 14.07
CA LEU A 104 5.81 -7.25 12.81
C LEU A 104 6.74 -7.01 11.61
N ASN A 105 6.66 -7.88 10.61
CA ASN A 105 7.50 -7.79 9.43
C ASN A 105 6.90 -6.82 8.40
N TYR A 106 7.23 -5.52 8.52
CA TYR A 106 6.78 -4.49 7.59
C TYR A 106 7.23 -4.70 6.13
N ARG A 107 8.31 -5.46 5.90
CA ARG A 107 8.78 -5.79 4.53
C ARG A 107 7.80 -6.75 3.84
N ALA A 108 7.31 -7.76 4.56
CA ALA A 108 6.27 -8.65 4.06
C ALA A 108 4.96 -7.90 3.74
N VAL A 109 4.67 -6.81 4.45
CA VAL A 109 3.52 -5.95 4.14
C VAL A 109 3.74 -5.23 2.81
N MET A 110 4.91 -4.64 2.57
CA MET A 110 5.23 -3.97 1.31
C MET A 110 5.34 -4.93 0.13
N ASP A 111 5.78 -6.17 0.36
CA ASP A 111 5.72 -7.26 -0.63
C ASP A 111 4.30 -7.44 -1.20
N VAL A 112 3.27 -7.32 -0.35
CA VAL A 112 1.87 -7.42 -0.77
C VAL A 112 1.36 -6.08 -1.32
N LEU A 113 1.50 -5.00 -0.54
CA LEU A 113 0.85 -3.72 -0.86
C LEU A 113 1.51 -3.01 -2.05
N TYR A 114 2.85 -2.95 -2.07
CA TYR A 114 3.59 -2.21 -3.08
C TYR A 114 4.02 -3.11 -4.24
N PHE A 115 4.58 -4.29 -3.96
CA PHE A 115 5.08 -5.20 -4.99
C PHE A 115 3.98 -6.12 -5.57
N GLY A 116 2.81 -6.19 -4.95
CA GLY A 116 1.67 -6.95 -5.46
C GLY A 116 1.88 -8.48 -5.44
N LYS A 117 2.79 -8.99 -4.59
CA LYS A 117 3.01 -10.44 -4.45
C LYS A 117 1.75 -11.11 -3.89
N SER A 118 1.51 -12.36 -4.30
CA SER A 118 0.43 -13.16 -3.72
C SER A 118 0.76 -13.52 -2.26
N LEU A 119 -0.26 -13.73 -1.43
CA LEU A 119 -0.04 -14.15 -0.05
C LEU A 119 0.74 -15.46 0.06
N SER A 120 0.50 -16.39 -0.88
CA SER A 120 1.26 -17.64 -0.94
C SER A 120 2.73 -17.44 -1.26
N ASP A 121 3.07 -16.45 -2.09
CA ASP A 121 4.48 -16.17 -2.41
C ASP A 121 5.18 -15.50 -1.25
N VAL A 122 4.48 -14.62 -0.53
CA VAL A 122 4.99 -13.99 0.70
C VAL A 122 5.21 -15.02 1.80
N ASP A 123 4.25 -15.90 2.05
CA ASP A 123 4.42 -16.99 3.03
C ASP A 123 5.67 -17.84 2.70
N LYS A 124 5.84 -18.20 1.41
CA LYS A 124 6.99 -18.99 0.96
C LYS A 124 8.31 -18.22 1.06
N SER A 125 8.39 -16.99 0.56
CA SER A 125 9.63 -16.22 0.52
C SER A 125 10.17 -15.87 1.90
N HIS A 126 9.27 -15.77 2.89
CA HIS A 126 9.64 -15.50 4.27
C HIS A 126 9.76 -16.79 5.11
N GLY A 127 9.58 -17.98 4.52
CA GLY A 127 9.68 -19.27 5.23
C GLY A 127 8.61 -19.48 6.30
N ARG A 128 7.39 -18.95 6.07
CA ARG A 128 6.30 -18.93 7.05
C ARG A 128 5.16 -19.87 6.65
N ARG A 129 4.32 -20.20 7.63
CA ARG A 129 3.15 -21.07 7.44
C ARG A 129 2.05 -20.32 6.68
N HIS A 130 1.19 -21.09 6.00
CA HIS A 130 0.05 -20.55 5.26
C HIS A 130 -0.81 -19.62 6.13
N GLY A 131 -1.14 -18.44 5.58
CA GLY A 131 -1.99 -17.45 6.24
C GLY A 131 -1.23 -16.53 7.21
N TRP A 132 0.09 -16.70 7.34
CA TRP A 132 0.93 -15.77 8.09
C TRP A 132 0.91 -14.37 7.45
N GLY A 133 1.17 -14.27 6.15
CA GLY A 133 1.23 -12.98 5.44
C GLY A 133 -0.09 -12.22 5.52
N HIS A 134 -1.24 -12.91 5.49
CA HIS A 134 -2.54 -12.28 5.67
C HIS A 134 -2.65 -11.60 7.04
N ARG A 135 -2.35 -12.35 8.12
CA ARG A 135 -2.39 -11.82 9.49
C ARG A 135 -1.41 -10.67 9.66
N THR A 136 -0.18 -10.83 9.18
CA THR A 136 0.85 -9.80 9.25
C THR A 136 0.43 -8.50 8.56
N VAL A 137 -0.17 -8.57 7.36
CA VAL A 137 -0.66 -7.37 6.67
C VAL A 137 -1.74 -6.67 7.48
N ILE A 138 -2.76 -7.40 7.96
CA ILE A 138 -3.86 -6.82 8.71
C ILE A 138 -3.40 -6.23 10.03
N GLU A 139 -2.62 -6.97 10.82
CA GLU A 139 -2.09 -6.52 12.11
C GLU A 139 -1.21 -5.27 11.96
N ALA A 140 -0.33 -5.26 10.94
CA ALA A 140 0.53 -4.11 10.70
C ALA A 140 -0.25 -2.89 10.19
N LEU A 141 -1.29 -3.07 9.38
CA LEU A 141 -2.14 -1.95 8.96
C LEU A 141 -2.99 -1.41 10.11
N LEU A 142 -3.48 -2.27 11.01
CA LEU A 142 -4.16 -1.84 12.23
C LEU A 142 -3.25 -1.02 13.15
N LEU A 143 -1.94 -1.31 13.15
CA LEU A 143 -0.96 -0.55 13.92
C LEU A 143 -0.80 0.89 13.44
N TYR A 144 -0.98 1.16 12.13
CA TYR A 144 -0.95 2.52 11.57
C TYR A 144 -2.08 3.42 12.10
N ARG A 145 -3.18 2.82 12.56
CA ARG A 145 -4.36 3.54 13.04
C ARG A 145 -4.22 4.01 14.50
N LYS A 146 -3.30 3.42 15.27
CA LYS A 146 -3.06 3.76 16.67
C LYS A 146 -2.14 4.97 16.78
#